data_AF-A0A7V9AHJ6-F1
#
_entry.id   AF-A0A7V9AHJ6-F1
#
_cell.length_a   1.000
_cell.length_b   1.000
_cell.length_c   1.000
_cell.angle_alpha   90.00
_cell.angle_beta   90.00
_cell.angle_gamma   90.00
#
_symmetry.space_group_name_H-M   'P 1'
#
loop_
_entity.id
_entity.type
_entity.pdbx_description
1 polymer ?
#
loop_
_entity_poly.entity_id
_entity_poly.type
_entity_poly.pdbx_seq_one_letter_code
_entity_poly.pdbx_strand_id
1 'polypeptide(L)' 'VVGYYFVPEVRRALQWNSQRSGHRAIPIQGVLGTYKRLEPPRREEGFDALCAVHIDAAGEFVVREWMEGS' A
#
# COMPACT_ATOMS: atom_id res chain seq x y z
N VAL A 1 -5.48 0.19 -19.19
CA VAL A 1 -5.81 0.47 -17.78
C VAL A 1 -4.61 1.07 -17.07
N VAL A 2 -4.80 2.07 -16.20
CA VAL A 2 -3.74 2.63 -15.33
C VAL A 2 -3.90 2.06 -13.92
N GLY A 3 -2.83 1.51 -13.35
CA GLY A 3 -2.81 0.97 -11.98
C GLY A 3 -2.14 1.91 -10.98
N TYR A 4 -2.71 2.02 -9.78
CA TYR A 4 -2.16 2.77 -8.66
C TYR A 4 -1.82 1.81 -7.51
N TYR A 5 -0.54 1.69 -7.21
CA TYR A 5 -0.06 0.85 -6.13
C TYR A 5 0.26 1.70 -4.90
N PHE A 6 -0.53 1.53 -3.85
CA PHE A 6 -0.24 2.13 -2.55
C PHE A 6 0.89 1.36 -1.90
N VAL A 7 2.08 1.98 -1.84
CA VAL A 7 3.26 1.33 -1.30
C VAL A 7 3.02 1.04 0.19
N PRO A 8 3.07 -0.22 0.61
CA PRO A 8 2.62 -0.60 1.94
C PRO A 8 3.62 -0.16 3.00
N GLU A 9 3.15 0.67 3.94
CA GLU A 9 3.90 1.08 5.12
C GLU A 9 3.35 0.41 6.38
N VAL A 10 3.84 -0.79 6.70
CA VAL A 10 3.27 -1.65 7.75
C VAL A 10 3.17 -0.96 9.12
N ARG A 11 4.16 -0.13 9.49
CA ARG A 11 4.16 0.60 10.77
C ARG A 11 3.03 1.62 10.82
N ARG A 12 2.84 2.39 9.74
CA ARG A 12 1.75 3.37 9.61
C ARG A 12 0.39 2.69 9.57
N ALA A 13 0.26 1.59 8.82
CA ALA A 13 -0.97 0.80 8.77
C ALA A 13 -1.38 0.27 10.16
N LEU A 14 -0.42 -0.22 10.96
CA LEU A 14 -0.67 -0.65 12.34
C LEU A 14 -1.10 0.52 13.24
N GLN A 15 -0.45 1.69 13.12
CA GLN A 15 -0.81 2.89 13.87
C GLN A 15 -2.23 3.37 13.55
N TRP A 16 -2.63 3.41 12.29
CA TRP A 16 -4.00 3.76 11.91
C TRP A 16 -5.00 2.72 12.35
N ASN A 17 -4.63 1.44 12.26
CA ASN A 17 -5.48 0.35 12.71
C ASN A 17 -5.73 0.39 14.22
N SER A 18 -4.75 0.80 15.04
CA SER A 18 -4.94 0.94 16.49
C SER A 18 -5.85 2.10 16.88
N GLN A 19 -6.09 3.05 15.96
CA GLN A 19 -7.05 4.15 16.16
C GLN A 19 -8.49 3.74 15.81
N ARG A 20 -8.70 2.56 15.23
CA ARG A 20 -10.04 2.03 14.92
C ARG A 20 -10.66 1.41 16.15
N SER A 21 -11.98 1.54 16.30
CA SER A 21 -12.73 0.97 17.42
C SER A 21 -13.60 -0.23 17.01
N GLY A 22 -13.79 -1.15 17.97
CA GLY A 22 -14.65 -2.33 17.81
C GLY A 22 -14.20 -3.27 16.69
N HIS A 23 -15.17 -3.86 15.99
CA HIS A 23 -14.95 -4.84 14.91
C HIS A 23 -14.22 -4.29 13.67
N ARG A 24 -13.93 -2.98 13.61
CA ARG A 24 -13.14 -2.36 12.53
C ARG A 24 -11.63 -2.45 12.74
N ALA A 25 -11.18 -2.74 13.96
CA ALA A 25 -9.78 -3.00 14.25
C ALA A 25 -9.39 -4.39 13.76
N ILE A 26 -8.44 -4.46 12.82
CA ILE A 26 -7.95 -5.72 12.27
C ILE A 26 -6.93 -6.32 13.26
N PRO A 27 -6.95 -7.64 13.52
CA PRO A 27 -5.91 -8.28 14.32
C PRO A 27 -4.51 -8.03 13.72
N ILE A 28 -3.53 -7.71 14.58
CA ILE A 28 -2.15 -7.40 14.16
C ILE A 28 -1.58 -8.51 13.25
N GLN A 29 -1.80 -9.77 13.62
CA GLN A 29 -1.37 -10.93 12.82
C GLN A 29 -1.99 -10.95 11.41
N GLY A 30 -3.23 -10.47 11.24
CA GLY A 30 -3.89 -10.37 9.94
C GLY A 30 -3.29 -9.27 9.07
N VAL A 31 -2.93 -8.14 9.67
CA VAL A 31 -2.20 -7.05 8.97
C VAL A 31 -0.82 -7.55 8.52
N LEU A 32 -0.04 -8.15 9.43
CA LEU A 32 1.30 -8.66 9.13
C LEU A 32 1.29 -9.81 8.13
N GLY A 33 0.31 -10.73 8.24
CA GLY A 33 0.16 -11.84 7.31
C GLY A 33 -0.23 -11.40 5.90
N THR A 34 -0.98 -10.31 5.76
CA THR A 34 -1.27 -9.70 4.46
C THR A 34 -0.05 -8.99 3.91
N TYR A 35 0.63 -8.18 4.72
CA TYR A 35 1.85 -7.47 4.33
C TYR A 35 2.93 -8.40 3.76
N LYS A 36 3.14 -9.57 4.38
CA LYS A 36 4.11 -10.57 3.92
C LYS A 36 3.81 -11.20 2.55
N ARG A 37 2.55 -11.14 2.09
CA ARG A 37 2.09 -11.73 0.83
C ARG A 37 1.85 -10.69 -0.26
N LEU A 38 2.05 -9.39 0.05
CA LEU A 38 1.92 -8.34 -0.94
C LEU A 38 3.07 -8.46 -1.95
N GLU A 39 2.70 -8.51 -3.21
CA GLU A 39 3.63 -8.45 -4.33
C GLU A 39 3.43 -7.11 -5.03
N PRO A 40 4.51 -6.39 -5.37
CA PRO A 40 4.39 -5.21 -6.21
C PRO A 40 3.80 -5.57 -7.56
N PRO A 41 2.89 -4.76 -8.12
CA PRO A 41 2.32 -5.04 -9.43
C PRO A 41 3.37 -4.89 -10.52
N ARG A 42 3.15 -5.60 -11.62
CA ARG A 42 3.95 -5.55 -12.82
C ARG A 42 3.11 -5.18 -14.03
N ARG A 43 3.71 -4.50 -15.00
CA ARG A 43 3.02 -4.08 -16.21
C ARG A 43 2.48 -5.27 -17.01
N GLU A 44 3.16 -6.42 -16.95
CA GLU A 44 2.74 -7.64 -17.66
C GLU A 44 1.41 -8.23 -17.14
N GLU A 45 0.91 -7.78 -16.00
CA GLU A 45 -0.43 -8.13 -15.50
C GLU A 45 -1.57 -7.48 -16.32
N GLY A 46 -1.25 -6.63 -17.31
CA GLY A 46 -2.20 -6.00 -18.22
C GLY A 46 -2.41 -4.50 -17.99
N PHE A 47 -1.44 -3.83 -17.36
CA PHE A 47 -1.48 -2.38 -17.13
C PHE A 47 -0.76 -1.62 -18.25
N ASP A 48 -1.41 -0.57 -18.77
CA ASP A 48 -0.77 0.35 -19.73
C ASP A 48 0.31 1.18 -19.02
N ALA A 49 0.00 1.60 -17.78
CA ALA A 49 0.87 2.36 -16.89
C ALA A 49 0.64 1.99 -15.43
N LEU A 50 1.70 2.12 -14.62
CA LEU A 50 1.68 1.91 -13.17
C LEU A 50 2.19 3.17 -12.46
N CYS A 51 1.60 3.49 -11.31
CA CYS A 51 2.04 4.55 -10.44
C CYS A 51 2.23 4.02 -9.00
N ALA A 52 3.32 4.44 -8.36
CA ALA A 52 3.50 4.29 -6.92
C ALA A 52 2.81 5.43 -6.19
N VAL A 53 2.03 5.12 -5.17
CA VAL A 53 1.43 6.10 -4.27
C VAL A 53 2.07 5.95 -2.89
N HIS A 54 2.70 7.02 -2.43
CA HIS A 54 3.19 7.16 -1.06
C HIS A 54 2.32 8.17 -0.32
N ILE A 55 2.33 8.10 0.99
CA ILE A 55 1.69 9.10 1.85
C ILE A 55 2.82 9.85 2.53
N ASP A 56 2.86 11.17 2.43
CA ASP A 56 3.92 11.95 3.05
C ASP A 56 3.68 12.16 4.56
N ALA A 57 4.47 13.02 5.19
CA ALA A 57 4.32 13.34 6.61
C ALA A 57 3.06 14.19 6.92
N ALA A 58 2.55 14.95 5.96
CA ALA A 58 1.32 15.72 6.08
C ALA A 58 0.06 14.86 5.87
N GLY A 59 0.21 13.63 5.38
CA GLY A 59 -0.90 12.74 5.06
C GLY A 59 -1.36 12.86 3.61
N GLU A 60 -0.62 13.59 2.78
CA GLU A 60 -0.94 13.83 1.37
C GLU A 60 -0.42 12.71 0.48
N PHE A 61 -1.12 12.47 -0.62
CA PHE A 61 -0.73 11.47 -1.60
C PHE A 61 0.35 12.00 -2.53
N VAL A 62 1.50 11.35 -2.51
CA VAL A 62 2.60 11.60 -3.44
C VAL A 62 2.63 10.48 -4.46
N VAL A 63 2.21 10.82 -5.67
CA VAL A 63 2.15 9.89 -6.81
C VAL A 63 3.43 10.01 -7.62
N ARG A 64 4.05 8.87 -7.93
CA ARG A 64 5.24 8.77 -8.79
C ARG A 64 4.99 7.72 -9.86
N GLU A 65 5.54 7.92 -11.04
CA GLU A 65 5.57 6.87 -12.06
C GLU A 65 6.32 5.65 -11.52
N TRP A 66 5.75 4.47 -11.74
CA TRP A 66 6.35 3.22 -11.31
C TRP A 66 7.43 2.80 -12.30
N MET A 67 8.69 2.97 -11.92
CA MET A 67 9.82 2.46 -12.69
C MET A 67 10.13 1.03 -12.21
N GLU A 68 9.90 0.04 -13.06
CA GLU A 68 10.26 -1.35 -12.78
C GLU A 68 11.79 -1.50 -12.80
N GLY A 69 12.38 -1.97 -11.68
CA GLY A 69 13.74 -2.49 -11.66
C GLY A 69 14.89 -1.49 -11.49
N SER A 70 14.86 -0.63 -10.46
CA SER A 70 16.07 0.04 -9.96
C SER A 70 16.72 -0.72 -8.81
#